data_AF-A0A951VRM0-F1
#
_entry.id   AF-A0A951VRM0-F1
#
_cell.length_a   1.000
_cell.length_b   1.000
_cell.length_c   1.000
_cell.angle_alpha   90.00
_cell.angle_beta   90.00
_cell.angle_gamma   90.00
#
_symmetry.space_group_name_H-M   'P 1'
#
loop_
_entity.id
_entity.type
_entity.pdbx_description
1 polymer ?
#
loop_
_entity_poly.entity_id
_entity_poly.type
_entity_poly.pdbx_seq_one_letter_code
_entity_poly.pdbx_strand_id
1 'polypeptide(L)' 'SNLSGQVILEQQAEKTGKINTSDWPAGVYIISLSNENETIRQKFVIE' A
#
# COMPACT_ATOMS: atom_id res chain seq x y z
N SER A 1 19.64 -6.10 1.65
CA SER A 1 18.79 -5.08 1.01
C SER A 1 17.80 -4.51 2.00
N ASN A 2 18.06 -3.30 2.47
CA ASN A 2 17.06 -2.45 3.09
C ASN A 2 16.19 -1.88 1.97
N LEU A 3 15.02 -2.46 1.71
CA LEU A 3 14.03 -1.80 0.87
C LEU A 3 13.61 -0.52 1.61
N SER A 4 14.19 0.63 1.25
CA SER A 4 13.71 1.94 1.71
C SER A 4 12.47 2.28 0.88
N GLY A 5 11.30 1.84 1.34
CA GLY A 5 10.03 2.22 0.74
C GLY A 5 9.69 3.66 1.08
N GLN A 6 9.26 4.44 0.09
CA GLN A 6 8.61 5.73 0.31
C GLN A 6 7.10 5.49 0.42
N VAL A 7 6.46 6.14 1.41
CA VAL A 7 4.99 6.21 1.44
C VAL A 7 4.55 7.16 0.33
N ILE A 8 3.88 6.63 -0.69
CA ILE A 8 3.39 7.39 -1.85
C ILE A 8 1.89 7.71 -1.75
N LEU A 9 1.17 7.03 -0.86
CA LEU A 9 -0.23 7.26 -0.58
C LEU A 9 -0.51 6.92 0.88
N GLU A 10 -1.09 7.87 1.61
CA GLU A 10 -1.64 7.68 2.94
C GLU A 10 -3.09 8.15 2.91
N GLN A 11 -4.01 7.25 3.26
CA GLN A 11 -5.44 7.53 3.24
C GLN A 11 -6.09 6.94 4.50
N GLN A 12 -7.09 7.63 5.04
CA GLN A 12 -7.89 7.08 6.12
C GLN A 12 -8.77 5.96 5.56
N ALA A 13 -8.71 4.77 6.16
CA ALA A 13 -9.52 3.64 5.73
C ALA A 13 -10.98 3.82 6.16
N GLU A 14 -11.89 3.83 5.19
CA GLU A 14 -13.32 3.59 5.43
C GLU A 14 -13.59 2.07 5.56
N LYS A 15 -14.85 1.65 5.81
CA LYS A 15 -15.21 0.22 5.88
C LYS A 15 -14.80 -0.58 4.63
N THR A 16 -14.70 0.10 3.49
CA THR A 16 -14.19 -0.44 2.21
C THR A 16 -13.45 0.65 1.45
N GLY A 17 -12.46 0.31 0.63
CA GLY A 17 -11.74 1.27 -0.19
C GLY A 17 -11.21 0.65 -1.49
N LYS A 18 -10.89 1.51 -2.46
CA LYS A 18 -10.18 1.14 -3.69
C LYS A 18 -9.04 2.14 -3.90
N ILE A 19 -7.90 1.65 -4.38
CA ILE A 19 -6.77 2.48 -4.79
C ILE A 19 -6.62 2.33 -6.29
N ASN A 20 -6.61 3.45 -7.03
CA ASN A 20 -6.27 3.42 -8.44
C ASN A 20 -4.75 3.52 -8.59
N THR A 21 -4.15 2.54 -9.26
CA THR A 21 -2.70 2.43 -9.46
C THR A 21 -2.30 2.58 -10.93
N SER A 22 -3.17 3.09 -11.80
CA SER A 22 -2.90 3.19 -13.25
C SER A 22 -1.66 3.99 -13.59
N ASP A 23 -1.37 5.02 -12.78
CA ASP A 23 -0.29 5.98 -13.05
C ASP A 23 0.95 5.71 -12.19
N TRP A 24 0.95 4.60 -11.44
CA TRP A 24 2.06 4.25 -10.57
C TRP A 24 3.20 3.61 -11.40
N PRO A 25 4.47 3.96 -11.14
CA PRO A 25 5.60 3.33 -11.83
C PRO A 25 5.61 1.80 -11.63
N ALA A 26 6.17 1.07 -12.60
CA ALA A 26 6.46 -0.35 -12.42
C ALA A 26 7.36 -0.57 -11.20
N GLY A 27 7.03 -1.56 -10.37
CA GLY A 27 7.73 -1.79 -9.12
C GLY A 27 7.01 -2.68 -8.12
N VAL A 28 7.67 -2.91 -6.99
CA VAL A 28 7.13 -3.67 -5.86
C VAL A 28 6.53 -2.70 -4.86
N TYR A 29 5.27 -2.92 -4.51
CA TYR A 29 4.54 -2.11 -3.55
C TYR A 29 4.06 -2.94 -2.36
N ILE A 30 3.89 -2.27 -1.23
CA ILE A 30 3.33 -2.86 -0.01
C ILE A 30 2.13 -2.02 0.40
N ILE A 31 0.96 -2.63 0.47
CA ILE A 31 -0.22 -2.05 1.11
C ILE A 31 -0.18 -2.40 2.58
N SER A 32 -0.31 -1.41 3.45
CA SER A 32 -0.47 -1.60 4.89
C SER A 32 -1.85 -1.08 5.29
N LEU A 33 -2.67 -1.95 5.88
CA LEU A 33 -3.97 -1.60 6.46
C LEU A 33 -3.88 -1.83 7.96
N SER A 34 -4.14 -0.78 8.74
CA SER A 34 -3.98 -0.80 10.20
C SER A 34 -5.24 -0.28 10.87
N ASN A 35 -5.63 -0.92 11.97
CA ASN A 35 -6.62 -0.42 12.91
C ASN A 35 -6.05 -0.49 14.34
N GLU A 36 -6.86 -0.23 15.36
CA GLU A 36 -6.43 -0.24 16.76
C GLU A 36 -5.90 -1.60 17.26
N ASN A 37 -6.30 -2.69 16.61
CA ASN A 37 -6.01 -4.06 17.04
C ASN A 37 -4.91 -4.74 16.22
N GLU A 38 -4.81 -4.43 14.93
CA GLU A 38 -3.95 -5.16 14.02
C GLU A 38 -3.44 -4.35 12.83
N THR A 39 -2.44 -4.92 12.15
CA THR A 39 -1.93 -4.41 10.88
C THR A 39 -1.75 -5.58 9.92
N ILE A 40 -2.40 -5.46 8.76
CA ILE A 40 -2.29 -6.40 7.64
C ILE A 40 -1.41 -5.76 6.57
N ARG A 41 -0.48 -6.55 6.01
CA ARG A 41 0.41 -6.12 4.93
C ARG A 41 0.29 -7.05 3.74
N GLN A 42 0.14 -6.48 2.55
CA GLN A 42 0.08 -7.22 1.30
C GLN A 42 1.08 -6.64 0.31
N LYS A 43 1.93 -7.51 -0.25
CA LYS A 43 2.83 -7.17 -1.36
C LYS A 43 2.09 -7.35 -2.69
N PHE A 44 2.30 -6.42 -3.62
CA PHE A 44 1.89 -6.54 -5.02
C PHE A 44 2.96 -5.95 -5.95
N VAL A 45 2.85 -6.26 -7.24
CA VAL A 45 3.79 -5.84 -8.29
C VAL A 45 3.00 -5.17 -9.40
N ILE A 46 3.48 -4.01 -9.86
CA ILE A 46 3.05 -3.36 -11.10
C ILE A 46 4.14 -3.61 -12.13
N GLU A 47 3.76 -4.13 -13.29
CA GLU A 47 4.64 -4.41 -14.44
C GLU A 47 4.67 -3.25 -15.43
#